data_AF-A0A8K1ANB0-F1
#
_entry.id   AF-A0A8K1ANB0-F1
#
_cell.length_a   1.000
_cell.length_b   1.000
_cell.length_c   1.000
_cell.angle_alpha   90.00
_cell.angle_beta   90.00
_cell.angle_gamma   90.00
#
_symmetry.space_group_name_H-M   'P 1'
#
loop_
_entity.id
_entity.type
_entity.pdbx_description
1 polymer ?
#
loop_
_entity_poly.entity_id
_entity_poly.type
_entity_poly.pdbx_seq_one_letter_code
_entity_poly.pdbx_strand_id
1 'polypeptide(L)' 'YYTVKDFLGMILLLFTFLLVVLFSPDLLGDPDNYMPANPLNTPPH' A
#
# COMPACT_ATOMS: atom_id res chain seq x y z
N TYR A 1 -11.50 28.84 -4.18
CA TYR A 1 -10.23 28.69 -3.42
C TYR A 1 -10.09 27.30 -2.82
N TYR A 2 -10.90 26.90 -1.83
CA TYR A 2 -10.75 25.59 -1.18
C TYR A 2 -10.96 24.39 -2.12
N THR A 3 -11.96 24.43 -3.01
CA THR A 3 -12.20 23.36 -3.98
C THR A 3 -10.98 23.03 -4.86
N VAL A 4 -10.25 24.05 -5.30
CA VAL A 4 -9.05 23.87 -6.13
C VAL A 4 -7.89 23.30 -5.30
N LYS A 5 -7.73 23.78 -4.06
CA LYS A 5 -6.73 23.27 -3.11
C LYS A 5 -6.97 21.78 -2.82
N ASP A 6 -8.22 21.41 -2.57
CA ASP A 6 -8.59 20.05 -2.22
C ASP A 6 -8.44 19.12 -3.44
N PHE A 7 -8.79 19.59 -4.64
CA PHE A 7 -8.56 18.84 -5.87
C PHE A 7 -7.07 18.59 -6.15
N LEU A 8 -6.23 19.61 -5.96
CA LEU A 8 -4.77 19.44 -6.05
C LEU A 8 -4.27 18.42 -5.02
N GLY A 9 -4.76 18.48 -3.77
CA GLY A 9 -4.44 17.51 -2.74
C GLY A 9 -4.83 16.07 -3.12
N MET A 10 -6.02 15.90 -3.69
CA MET A 10 -6.49 14.59 -4.19
C MET A 10 -5.60 14.05 -5.32
N ILE A 11 -5.17 14.90 -6.25
CA ILE A 11 -4.24 14.49 -7.32
C ILE A 11 -2.91 14.03 -6.73
N LEU A 12 -2.34 14.78 -5.79
CA LEU A 12 -1.07 14.42 -5.16
C LEU A 12 -1.17 13.11 -4.39
N LEU A 13 -2.26 12.90 -3.64
CA LEU A 13 -2.52 11.66 -2.91
C LEU A 13 -2.67 10.46 -3.87
N LEU A 14 -3.44 10.62 -4.95
CA LEU A 14 -3.62 9.54 -5.93
C LEU A 14 -2.33 9.26 -6.69
N PHE A 15 -1.54 10.29 -6.99
CA PHE A 15 -0.25 10.11 -7.66
C PHE A 15 0.72 9.30 -6.80
N THR A 16 0.87 9.63 -5.52
CA THR A 16 1.74 8.86 -4.62
C THR A 16 1.20 7.46 -4.37
N PHE A 17 -0.11 7.30 -4.23
CA PHE A 17 -0.73 5.98 -4.11
C PHE A 17 -0.45 5.10 -5.34
N LEU A 18 -0.64 5.64 -6.55
CA LEU A 18 -0.37 4.91 -7.79
C LEU A 18 1.12 4.57 -7.95
N LEU A 19 2.03 5.42 -7.48
CA LEU A 19 3.46 5.09 -7.48
C LEU A 19 3.74 3.83 -6.67
N VAL A 20 3.16 3.70 -5.47
CA VAL A 20 3.31 2.51 -4.64
C VAL A 20 2.67 1.29 -5.33
N VAL A 21 1.42 1.41 -5.77
CA VAL A 21 0.68 0.28 -6.35
C VAL A 21 1.32 -0.24 -7.65
N LEU A 22 1.78 0.64 -8.53
CA LEU A 22 2.24 0.24 -9.86
C LEU A 22 3.72 -0.16 -9.91
N PHE A 23 4.56 0.40 -9.04
CA PHE A 23 6.01 0.17 -9.10
C PHE A 23 6.54 -0.65 -7.92
N SER A 24 5.89 -0.60 -6.75
CA SER A 24 6.34 -1.28 -5.54
C SER A 24 5.16 -1.81 -4.71
N PRO A 25 4.30 -2.69 -5.28
CA PRO A 25 3.06 -3.12 -4.64
C PRO A 25 3.27 -3.78 -3.28
N ASP A 26 4.41 -4.46 -3.10
CA ASP A 26 4.75 -5.20 -1.88
C ASP A 26 5.51 -4.37 -0.83
N LEU A 27 5.80 -3.10 -1.11
CA LEU A 27 6.66 -2.27 -0.25
C LEU A 27 6.16 -2.16 1.19
N LEU A 28 4.85 -2.19 1.38
CA LEU A 28 4.18 -2.10 2.69
C LEU A 28 3.54 -3.43 3.10
N GLY A 29 3.80 -4.51 2.37
CA GLY A 29 3.29 -5.85 2.64
C GLY A 29 4.24 -6.68 3.49
N ASP A 30 3.71 -7.77 4.05
CA ASP A 30 4.48 -8.79 4.77
C ASP A 30 4.63 -10.02 3.86
N PRO A 31 5.87 -10.44 3.51
CA PRO A 31 6.12 -11.60 2.67
C PRO A 31 5.48 -12.90 3.19
N ASP A 32 5.36 -13.07 4.50
CA ASP A 32 4.85 -14.31 5.08
C ASP A 32 3.36 -14.52 4.77
N ASN A 33 2.62 -13.43 4.51
CA ASN A 33 1.20 -13.51 4.12
C ASN A 33 0.98 -14.06 2.71
N TYR A 34 2.04 -14.28 1.92
CA TYR A 34 1.94 -15.03 0.66
C TYR A 34 1.89 -16.55 0.87
N MET A 35 2.20 -17.03 2.07
CA MET A 35 2.09 -18.44 2.43
C MET A 35 0.68 -18.75 2.97
N PRO A 36 0.07 -19.91 2.65
CA PRO A 36 -1.18 -20.33 3.27
C PRO A 36 -1.04 -20.44 4.79
N ALA A 37 -2.10 -20.06 5.50
CA ALA A 37 -2.11 -20.13 6.96
C ALA A 37 -1.86 -21.56 7.47
N ASN A 38 -0.96 -21.70 8.45
CA ASN A 38 -0.67 -22.96 9.13
C ASN A 38 -0.91 -22.80 10.64
N PRO A 39 -1.97 -23.43 11.22
CA PRO A 39 -2.31 -23.26 12.63
C PRO A 39 -1.30 -23.89 13.60
N LEU A 40 -0.36 -24.71 13.11
CA LEU A 40 0.65 -25.38 13.92
C LEU A 40 2.04 -24.75 13.79
N ASN A 41 2.20 -23.71 12.95
CA ASN A 41 3.47 -23.07 12.70
C ASN A 41 3.34 -21.55 12.78
N THR A 42 4.02 -20.95 13.74
CA THR A 42 4.17 -19.49 13.81
C THR A 42 5.39 -19.08 13.00
N PRO A 43 5.30 -18.04 12.14
CA PRO A 43 6.46 -17.56 11.40
C PRO A 43 7.58 -17.08 12.32
N PRO A 44 8.84 -17.05 11.83
CA PRO A 44 10.00 -16.83 12.67
C PRO A 44 10.26 -15.35 13.04
N HIS A 45 9.58 -14.40 12.39
CA HIS A 45 9.76 -12.96 12.59
C HIS A 45 8.43 -12.26 12.89
#